data_AF-A0A7T0G380-F1
#
_entry.id   AF-A0A7T0G380-F1
#
_cell.length_a   1.000
_cell.length_b   1.000
_cell.length_c   1.000
_cell.angle_alpha   90.00
_cell.angle_beta   90.00
_cell.angle_gamma   90.00
#
_symmetry.space_group_name_H-M   'P 1'
#
loop_
_entity.id
_entity.type
_entity.pdbx_description
1 polymer ?
#
loop_
_entity_poly.entity_id
_entity_poly.type
_entity_poly.pdbx_seq_one_letter_code
_entity_poly.pdbx_strand_id
1 'polypeptide(L)'
;MSEQANPAEVIDHPYAKENGVEWSLDAWERVKHAPEFVRPGIRKLMVQRAMRRGYKLITSDFLTDIRNESMMLVSKRVKQFGFEELSMGAFEEAKEKMKESPRKVEVIEEITDFLDQRTQKKDDIIEKFKNYMDVAPTSGMPWTKEAMAKMEKVPPFVLGMAKQTIEARARERGDKMVMPDIIEEVFDNIMPASAKKAMGMEVTEEDEARDEEYANKADEPVVTALKWTDDAVEKVKRIPIPFIRNMAIKRIEQEVSKEGKDEVTLELFDKYRFTF
;
A
#
# COMPACT_ATOMS: atom_id res chain seq x y z
N MET A 1 -46.12 16.28 -16.26
CA MET A 1 -45.18 15.40 -16.99
C MET A 1 -44.52 14.54 -15.93
N SER A 2 -44.96 13.30 -15.80
CA SER A 2 -44.42 12.34 -14.84
C SER A 2 -43.09 11.83 -15.39
N GLU A 3 -41.99 12.23 -14.77
CA GLU A 3 -40.69 11.59 -14.95
C GLU A 3 -40.86 10.10 -14.65
N GLN A 4 -40.79 9.29 -15.70
CA GLN A 4 -40.69 7.85 -15.57
C GLN A 4 -39.31 7.57 -14.98
N ALA A 5 -39.28 7.18 -13.70
CA ALA A 5 -38.11 6.59 -13.09
C ALA A 5 -37.71 5.37 -13.93
N ASN A 6 -36.61 5.51 -14.67
CA ASN A 6 -36.01 4.44 -15.47
C ASN A 6 -35.74 3.26 -14.53
N PRO A 7 -36.23 2.03 -14.81
CA PRO A 7 -36.00 0.90 -13.92
C PRO A 7 -34.49 0.72 -13.77
N ALA A 8 -34.00 0.75 -12.53
CA ALA A 8 -32.59 0.54 -12.24
C ALA A 8 -32.16 -0.77 -12.91
N GLU A 9 -31.32 -0.69 -13.96
CA GLU A 9 -30.70 -1.87 -14.56
C GLU A 9 -29.85 -2.53 -13.47
N VAL A 10 -30.41 -3.54 -12.80
CA VAL A 10 -29.70 -4.24 -11.74
C VAL A 10 -28.60 -5.07 -12.37
N ILE A 11 -27.35 -4.69 -12.13
CA ILE A 11 -26.19 -5.45 -12.58
C ILE A 11 -26.14 -6.76 -11.79
N ASP A 12 -26.37 -7.87 -12.49
CA ASP A 12 -26.26 -9.20 -11.89
C ASP A 12 -24.80 -9.67 -11.88
N HIS A 13 -24.14 -9.48 -10.74
CA HIS A 13 -22.81 -10.01 -10.47
C HIS A 13 -22.83 -10.83 -9.17
N PRO A 14 -22.88 -12.18 -9.25
CA PRO A 14 -23.06 -13.05 -8.09
C PRO A 14 -22.07 -12.78 -6.95
N TYR A 15 -20.78 -12.66 -7.27
CA TYR A 15 -19.75 -12.39 -6.27
C TYR A 15 -19.85 -10.99 -5.64
N ALA A 16 -20.44 -10.01 -6.33
CA ALA A 16 -20.64 -8.68 -5.75
C ALA A 16 -21.82 -8.71 -4.77
N LYS A 17 -22.91 -9.37 -5.18
CA LYS A 17 -24.12 -9.58 -4.37
C LYS A 17 -23.83 -10.36 -3.08
N GLU A 18 -23.07 -11.46 -3.16
CA GLU A 18 -22.66 -12.25 -1.99
C GLU A 18 -21.87 -11.43 -0.96
N ASN A 19 -21.13 -10.42 -1.41
CA ASN A 19 -20.27 -9.61 -0.57
C ASN A 19 -20.87 -8.23 -0.25
N GLY A 20 -22.15 -7.99 -0.58
CA GLY A 20 -22.83 -6.74 -0.28
C GLY A 20 -22.26 -5.52 -1.02
N VAL A 21 -21.69 -5.74 -2.21
CA VAL A 21 -21.13 -4.68 -3.06
C VAL A 21 -22.00 -4.54 -4.31
N GLU A 22 -22.31 -3.30 -4.67
CA GLU A 22 -23.05 -2.94 -5.86
C GLU A 22 -22.15 -2.24 -6.87
N TRP A 23 -22.56 -2.25 -8.14
CA TRP A 23 -21.86 -1.56 -9.23
C TRP A 23 -22.73 -0.44 -9.75
N SER A 24 -22.12 0.70 -10.06
CA SER A 24 -22.77 1.71 -10.85
C SER A 24 -22.81 1.31 -12.33
N LEU A 25 -23.83 1.79 -13.06
CA LEU A 25 -24.05 1.45 -14.47
C LEU A 25 -22.88 1.88 -15.36
N ASP A 26 -22.37 3.09 -15.15
CA ASP A 26 -21.23 3.66 -15.86
C ASP A 26 -19.94 2.86 -15.61
N ALA A 27 -19.70 2.42 -14.37
CA ALA A 27 -18.54 1.59 -14.04
C ALA A 27 -18.62 0.24 -14.75
N TRP A 28 -19.80 -0.39 -14.75
CA TRP A 28 -20.00 -1.67 -15.40
C TRP A 28 -19.85 -1.60 -16.92
N GLU A 29 -20.41 -0.57 -17.54
CA GLU A 29 -20.27 -0.33 -18.99
C GLU A 29 -18.80 -0.09 -19.36
N ARG A 30 -18.07 0.68 -18.55
CA ARG A 30 -16.64 0.92 -18.77
C ARG A 30 -15.81 -0.36 -18.78
N VAL A 31 -16.15 -1.35 -17.95
CA VAL A 31 -15.47 -2.65 -17.95
C VAL A 31 -15.75 -3.45 -19.23
N LYS A 32 -16.90 -3.28 -19.89
CA LYS A 32 -17.20 -3.95 -21.17
C LYS A 32 -16.27 -3.49 -22.30
N HIS A 33 -15.74 -2.27 -22.23
CA HIS A 33 -14.75 -1.79 -23.20
C HIS A 33 -13.34 -2.35 -23.02
N ALA A 34 -13.05 -3.05 -21.91
CA ALA A 34 -11.79 -3.74 -21.73
C ALA A 34 -11.72 -5.03 -22.60
N PRO A 35 -10.51 -5.51 -22.95
CA PRO A 35 -10.34 -6.80 -23.64
C PRO A 35 -10.98 -7.96 -22.87
N GLU A 36 -11.53 -8.94 -23.60
CA GLU A 36 -12.36 -10.01 -23.01
C GLU A 36 -11.60 -10.81 -21.93
N PHE A 37 -10.35 -11.19 -22.21
CA PHE A 37 -9.49 -11.94 -21.29
C PHE A 37 -9.21 -11.24 -19.94
N VAL A 38 -9.30 -9.91 -19.85
CA VAL A 38 -9.09 -9.17 -18.58
C VAL A 38 -10.37 -8.91 -17.78
N ARG A 39 -11.55 -8.95 -18.42
CA ARG A 39 -12.83 -8.57 -17.76
C ARG A 39 -13.12 -9.39 -16.51
N PRO A 40 -12.97 -10.74 -16.48
CA PRO A 40 -13.23 -11.52 -15.28
C PRO A 40 -12.30 -11.12 -14.12
N GLY A 41 -11.04 -10.85 -14.44
CA GLY A 41 -10.04 -10.38 -13.48
C GLY A 41 -10.41 -9.02 -12.88
N ILE A 42 -10.81 -8.07 -13.72
CA ILE A 42 -11.24 -6.73 -13.28
C ILE A 42 -12.45 -6.83 -12.35
N ARG A 43 -13.51 -7.54 -12.75
CA ARG A 43 -14.74 -7.67 -11.96
C ARG A 43 -14.47 -8.27 -10.57
N LYS A 44 -13.66 -9.33 -10.51
CA LYS A 44 -13.26 -9.95 -9.24
C LYS A 44 -12.40 -9.00 -8.39
N LEU A 45 -11.41 -8.34 -9.00
CA LEU A 45 -10.51 -7.44 -8.29
C LEU A 45 -11.26 -6.26 -7.65
N MET A 46 -12.19 -5.64 -8.38
CA MET A 46 -12.92 -4.48 -7.86
C MET A 46 -13.75 -4.82 -6.62
N VAL A 47 -14.45 -5.96 -6.63
CA VAL A 47 -15.21 -6.43 -5.46
C VAL A 47 -14.27 -6.67 -4.28
N GLN A 48 -13.15 -7.37 -4.48
CA GLN A 48 -12.17 -7.60 -3.41
C GLN A 48 -11.61 -6.32 -2.81
N ARG A 49 -11.35 -5.31 -3.64
CA ARG A 49 -10.84 -4.02 -3.17
C ARG A 49 -11.92 -3.19 -2.48
N ALA A 50 -13.16 -3.20 -2.99
CA ALA A 50 -14.29 -2.52 -2.38
C ALA A 50 -14.55 -3.06 -0.97
N MET A 51 -14.63 -4.39 -0.82
CA MET A 51 -14.80 -5.04 0.49
C MET A 51 -13.71 -4.64 1.49
N ARG A 52 -12.44 -4.70 1.08
CA ARG A 52 -11.30 -4.39 1.97
C ARG A 52 -11.32 -2.94 2.46
N ARG A 53 -11.79 -2.02 1.61
CA ARG A 53 -11.87 -0.59 1.91
C ARG A 53 -13.23 -0.18 2.48
N GLY A 54 -14.15 -1.12 2.68
CA GLY A 54 -15.50 -0.84 3.20
C GLY A 54 -16.42 -0.11 2.21
N TYR A 55 -16.08 -0.06 0.92
CA TYR A 55 -16.96 0.52 -0.10
C TYR A 55 -18.09 -0.45 -0.46
N LYS A 56 -19.32 0.06 -0.43
CA LYS A 56 -20.52 -0.69 -0.84
C LYS A 56 -20.88 -0.50 -2.31
N LEU A 57 -20.37 0.55 -2.95
CA LEU A 57 -20.66 0.89 -4.34
C LEU A 57 -19.36 1.07 -5.13
N ILE A 58 -19.23 0.34 -6.24
CA ILE A 58 -18.13 0.48 -7.19
C ILE A 58 -18.52 1.51 -8.26
N THR A 59 -17.80 2.63 -8.27
CA THR A 59 -18.00 3.74 -9.21
C THR A 59 -16.94 3.77 -10.31
N SER A 60 -17.15 4.60 -11.34
CA SER A 60 -16.14 4.80 -12.39
C SER A 60 -14.84 5.44 -11.84
N ASP A 61 -14.93 6.30 -10.83
CA ASP A 61 -13.76 6.86 -10.16
C ASP A 61 -12.97 5.77 -9.42
N PHE A 62 -13.68 4.87 -8.73
CA PHE A 62 -13.04 3.73 -8.08
C PHE A 62 -12.27 2.83 -9.07
N LEU A 63 -12.81 2.62 -10.28
CA LEU A 63 -12.08 1.91 -11.35
C LEU A 63 -10.79 2.62 -11.73
N THR A 64 -10.80 3.95 -11.79
CA THR A 64 -9.62 4.76 -12.10
C THR A 64 -8.57 4.61 -11.00
N ASP A 65 -8.96 4.65 -9.73
CA ASP A 65 -8.05 4.50 -8.60
C ASP A 65 -7.36 3.13 -8.59
N ILE A 66 -8.14 2.06 -8.73
CA ILE A 66 -7.60 0.69 -8.76
C ILE A 66 -6.76 0.45 -10.02
N ARG A 67 -7.12 1.06 -11.17
CA ARG A 67 -6.27 1.03 -12.36
C ARG A 67 -4.92 1.69 -12.07
N ASN A 68 -4.90 2.90 -11.51
CA ASN A 68 -3.68 3.64 -11.21
C ASN A 68 -2.79 2.86 -10.22
N GLU A 69 -3.39 2.26 -9.20
CA GLU A 69 -2.70 1.37 -8.28
C GLU A 69 -2.11 0.15 -9.00
N SER A 70 -2.88 -0.52 -9.86
CA SER A 70 -2.41 -1.67 -10.62
C SER A 70 -1.24 -1.30 -11.54
N MET A 71 -1.31 -0.14 -12.19
CA MET A 71 -0.21 0.38 -13.02
C MET A 71 1.05 0.59 -12.19
N MET A 72 0.95 1.18 -10.99
CA MET A 72 2.08 1.37 -10.10
C MET A 72 2.74 0.05 -9.67
N LEU A 73 1.93 -0.96 -9.33
CA LEU A 73 2.41 -2.29 -8.96
C LEU A 73 3.10 -2.98 -10.13
N VAL A 74 2.56 -2.83 -11.34
CA VAL A 74 3.18 -3.33 -12.56
C VAL A 74 4.51 -2.62 -12.82
N SER A 75 4.57 -1.29 -12.77
CA SER A 75 5.80 -0.52 -12.98
C SER A 75 6.90 -0.89 -11.98
N LYS A 76 6.55 -1.06 -10.70
CA LYS A 76 7.48 -1.59 -9.69
C LYS A 76 7.98 -2.99 -10.08
N ARG A 77 7.10 -3.87 -10.54
CA ARG A 77 7.48 -5.23 -10.92
C ARG A 77 8.40 -5.23 -12.14
N VAL A 78 8.14 -4.38 -13.12
CA VAL A 78 8.98 -4.20 -14.32
C VAL A 78 10.38 -3.73 -13.92
N LYS A 79 10.50 -2.73 -13.03
CA LYS A 79 11.80 -2.31 -12.46
C LYS A 79 12.53 -3.44 -11.73
N GLN A 80 11.81 -4.25 -10.95
CA GLN A 80 12.41 -5.40 -10.25
C GLN A 80 12.96 -6.47 -11.19
N PHE A 81 12.42 -6.57 -12.40
CA PHE A 81 12.96 -7.45 -13.44
C PHE A 81 14.16 -6.85 -14.19
N GLY A 82 14.55 -5.61 -13.90
CA GLY A 82 15.68 -4.93 -14.53
C GLY A 82 15.32 -4.16 -15.79
N PHE A 83 14.03 -3.98 -16.09
CA PHE A 83 13.58 -3.22 -17.24
C PHE A 83 13.33 -1.75 -16.87
N GLU A 84 13.92 -0.85 -17.65
CA GLU A 84 13.67 0.59 -17.55
C GLU A 84 12.56 1.06 -18.48
N GLU A 85 12.28 0.29 -19.56
CA GLU A 85 11.22 0.59 -20.53
C GLU A 85 10.43 -0.67 -20.94
N LEU A 86 9.19 -0.46 -21.40
CA LEU A 86 8.36 -1.51 -21.97
C LEU A 86 8.85 -1.82 -23.40
N SER A 87 9.66 -2.85 -23.56
CA SER A 87 10.16 -3.31 -24.87
C SER A 87 9.61 -4.69 -25.22
N MET A 88 9.53 -5.01 -26.51
CA MET A 88 9.05 -6.34 -26.97
C MET A 88 9.94 -7.48 -26.44
N GLY A 89 11.22 -7.23 -26.21
CA GLY A 89 12.13 -8.21 -25.60
C GLY A 89 11.78 -8.59 -24.16
N ALA A 90 11.03 -7.74 -23.45
CA ALA A 90 10.59 -8.02 -22.08
C ALA A 90 9.56 -9.17 -22.02
N PHE A 91 8.79 -9.40 -23.10
CA PHE A 91 7.79 -10.48 -23.14
C PHE A 91 8.44 -11.87 -23.27
N GLU A 92 9.51 -12.00 -24.04
CA GLU A 92 10.28 -13.25 -24.15
C GLU A 92 10.93 -13.63 -22.81
N GLU A 93 11.57 -12.66 -22.14
CA GLU A 93 12.15 -12.89 -20.82
C GLU A 93 11.09 -13.19 -19.75
N ALA A 94 9.93 -12.54 -19.83
CA ALA A 94 8.79 -12.84 -18.95
C ALA A 94 8.24 -14.26 -19.20
N LYS A 95 8.15 -14.70 -20.46
CA LYS A 95 7.76 -16.06 -20.84
C LYS A 95 8.72 -17.07 -20.27
N GLU A 96 10.02 -16.81 -20.37
CA GLU A 96 11.06 -17.65 -19.79
C GLU A 96 10.95 -17.76 -18.27
N LYS A 97 10.81 -16.64 -17.56
CA LYS A 97 10.70 -16.63 -16.10
C LYS A 97 9.38 -17.23 -15.58
N MET A 98 8.37 -17.38 -16.45
CA MET A 98 7.07 -17.95 -16.11
C MET A 98 6.85 -19.36 -16.68
N LYS A 99 7.89 -20.02 -17.21
CA LYS A 99 7.85 -21.37 -17.79
C LYS A 99 7.16 -22.42 -16.90
N GLU A 100 7.20 -22.25 -15.58
CA GLU A 100 6.57 -23.17 -14.61
C GLU A 100 5.03 -23.16 -14.66
N SER A 101 4.39 -22.15 -15.26
CA SER A 101 2.93 -22.01 -15.28
C SER A 101 2.39 -21.90 -16.70
N PRO A 102 1.83 -23.00 -17.26
CA PRO A 102 1.33 -23.04 -18.64
C PRO A 102 0.33 -21.93 -18.96
N ARG A 103 -0.64 -21.72 -18.06
CA ARG A 103 -1.66 -20.67 -18.21
C ARG A 103 -1.07 -19.26 -18.29
N LYS A 104 0.04 -18.97 -17.58
CA LYS A 104 0.66 -17.64 -17.65
C LYS A 104 1.37 -17.42 -18.97
N VAL A 105 1.96 -18.48 -19.52
CA VAL A 105 2.61 -18.44 -20.84
C VAL A 105 1.59 -18.17 -21.94
N GLU A 106 0.45 -18.88 -21.93
CA GLU A 106 -0.67 -18.65 -22.86
C GLU A 106 -1.17 -17.20 -22.81
N VAL A 107 -1.37 -16.66 -21.60
CA VAL A 107 -1.80 -15.25 -21.43
C VAL A 107 -0.74 -14.26 -21.96
N ILE A 108 0.55 -14.56 -21.82
CA ILE A 108 1.62 -13.72 -22.37
C ILE A 108 1.55 -13.72 -23.91
N GLU A 109 1.30 -14.88 -24.53
CA GLU A 109 1.13 -15.01 -25.98
C GLU A 109 -0.11 -14.24 -26.47
N GLU A 110 -1.27 -14.41 -25.82
CA GLU A 110 -2.49 -13.66 -26.15
C GLU A 110 -2.28 -12.14 -26.07
N ILE A 111 -1.55 -11.66 -25.05
CA ILE A 111 -1.22 -10.23 -24.92
C ILE A 111 -0.31 -9.77 -26.05
N THR A 112 0.67 -10.59 -26.44
CA THR A 112 1.64 -10.27 -27.50
C THR A 112 0.93 -10.17 -28.84
N ASP A 113 0.13 -11.17 -29.19
CA ASP A 113 -0.67 -11.20 -30.42
C ASP A 113 -1.65 -10.02 -30.48
N PHE A 114 -2.29 -9.70 -29.35
CA PHE A 114 -3.20 -8.56 -29.26
C PHE A 114 -2.50 -7.22 -29.46
N LEU A 115 -1.26 -7.06 -28.97
CA LEU A 115 -0.47 -5.86 -29.16
C LEU A 115 0.04 -5.74 -30.61
N ASP A 116 0.44 -6.84 -31.24
CA ASP A 116 0.90 -6.87 -32.63
C ASP A 116 -0.21 -6.54 -33.62
N GLN A 117 -1.45 -6.89 -33.30
CA GLN A 117 -2.63 -6.50 -34.10
C GLN A 117 -2.96 -5.01 -34.03
N ARG A 118 -2.38 -4.24 -33.08
CA ARG A 118 -2.62 -2.79 -32.97
C ARG A 118 -1.75 -2.02 -33.96
N THR A 119 -2.40 -1.48 -34.98
CA THR A 119 -1.75 -0.65 -36.02
C THR A 119 -1.42 0.78 -35.56
N GLN A 120 -2.01 1.26 -34.46
CA GLN A 120 -1.68 2.58 -33.88
C GLN A 120 -1.03 2.43 -32.51
N LYS A 121 0.25 2.81 -32.43
CA LYS A 121 0.88 3.14 -31.16
C LYS A 121 0.21 4.38 -30.60
N LYS A 122 -0.38 4.24 -29.43
CA LYS A 122 -0.92 5.35 -28.65
C LYS A 122 0.20 5.87 -27.77
N ASP A 123 0.95 6.85 -28.28
CA ASP A 123 2.11 7.43 -27.59
C ASP A 123 1.75 7.98 -26.21
N ASP A 124 0.51 8.44 -26.03
CA ASP A 124 -0.02 8.91 -24.76
C ASP A 124 -0.08 7.81 -23.68
N ILE A 125 -0.25 6.55 -24.07
CA ILE A 125 -0.23 5.40 -23.13
C ILE A 125 1.21 5.12 -22.71
N ILE A 126 2.16 5.19 -23.64
CA ILE A 126 3.59 4.98 -23.36
C ILE A 126 4.08 6.08 -22.41
N GLU A 127 3.74 7.34 -22.66
CA GLU A 127 4.09 8.46 -21.79
C GLU A 127 3.48 8.32 -20.39
N LYS A 128 2.20 7.95 -20.29
CA LYS A 128 1.57 7.65 -18.99
C LYS A 128 2.29 6.51 -18.27
N PHE A 129 2.72 5.47 -18.99
CA PHE A 129 3.46 4.37 -18.39
C PHE A 129 4.85 4.79 -17.91
N LYS A 130 5.58 5.60 -18.70
CA LYS A 130 6.86 6.19 -18.30
C LYS A 130 6.72 6.99 -17.00
N ASN A 131 5.67 7.80 -16.89
CA ASN A 131 5.38 8.52 -15.64
C ASN A 131 5.18 7.59 -14.44
N TYR A 132 4.56 6.42 -14.60
CA TYR A 132 4.47 5.42 -13.52
C TYR A 132 5.80 4.74 -13.22
N MET A 133 6.61 4.46 -14.26
CA MET A 133 7.95 3.93 -14.09
C MET A 133 8.80 4.90 -13.27
N ASP A 134 8.82 6.18 -13.58
CA ASP A 134 9.65 7.16 -12.88
C ASP A 134 9.35 7.22 -11.38
N VAL A 135 8.06 7.24 -11.01
CA VAL A 135 7.63 7.35 -9.61
C VAL A 135 7.59 6.01 -8.87
N ALA A 136 7.61 4.87 -9.57
CA ALA A 136 7.56 3.57 -8.93
C ALA A 136 8.90 3.26 -8.23
N PRO A 137 8.87 2.89 -6.94
CA PRO A 137 10.11 2.59 -6.22
C PRO A 137 10.64 1.20 -6.59
N THR A 138 11.96 1.06 -6.68
CA THR A 138 12.63 -0.23 -6.93
C THR A 138 12.49 -1.19 -5.74
N SER A 139 12.46 -0.64 -4.51
CA SER A 139 12.28 -1.37 -3.25
C SER A 139 11.32 -0.62 -2.32
N GLY A 140 10.71 -1.33 -1.37
CA GLY A 140 9.68 -0.77 -0.47
C GLY A 140 8.27 -0.77 -1.06
N MET A 141 7.26 -0.31 -0.30
CA MET A 141 5.88 -0.23 -0.80
C MET A 141 5.73 1.00 -1.72
N PRO A 142 5.01 0.93 -2.85
CA PRO A 142 4.67 2.14 -3.62
C PRO A 142 3.70 3.05 -2.85
N TRP A 143 3.74 4.35 -3.13
CA TRP A 143 2.89 5.36 -2.50
C TRP A 143 2.10 6.11 -3.59
N THR A 144 0.85 6.47 -3.32
CA THR A 144 0.13 7.43 -4.18
C THR A 144 0.81 8.80 -4.16
N LYS A 145 0.60 9.60 -5.21
CA LYS A 145 1.06 11.00 -5.25
C LYS A 145 0.48 11.81 -4.09
N GLU A 146 -0.80 11.60 -3.78
CA GLU A 146 -1.48 12.23 -2.64
C GLU A 146 -0.87 11.82 -1.29
N ALA A 147 -0.55 10.53 -1.12
CA ALA A 147 0.12 10.05 0.07
C ALA A 147 1.51 10.67 0.25
N MET A 148 2.29 10.77 -0.84
CA MET A 148 3.59 11.45 -0.81
C MET A 148 3.46 12.94 -0.46
N ALA A 149 2.49 13.66 -1.03
CA ALA A 149 2.25 15.07 -0.72
C ALA A 149 1.85 15.29 0.76
N LYS A 150 1.14 14.34 1.38
CA LYS A 150 0.90 14.39 2.83
C LYS A 150 2.18 14.18 3.63
N MET A 151 3.03 13.26 3.21
CA MET A 151 4.33 13.02 3.85
C MET A 151 5.29 14.20 3.73
N GLU A 152 5.23 15.01 2.68
CA GLU A 152 6.08 16.21 2.56
C GLU A 152 5.83 17.24 3.67
N LYS A 153 4.64 17.24 4.27
CA LYS A 153 4.29 18.13 5.40
C LYS A 153 4.78 17.61 6.74
N VAL A 154 5.28 16.38 6.79
CA VAL A 154 5.67 15.70 8.01
C VAL A 154 7.11 16.10 8.36
N PRO A 155 7.38 16.53 9.60
CA PRO A 155 8.71 16.98 10.01
C PRO A 155 9.80 15.90 9.80
N PRO A 156 11.03 16.26 9.38
CA PRO A 156 12.07 15.30 9.04
C PRO A 156 12.42 14.28 10.13
N PHE A 157 12.33 14.68 11.40
CA PHE A 157 12.68 13.81 12.53
C PHE A 157 11.70 12.65 12.76
N VAL A 158 10.46 12.74 12.25
CA VAL A 158 9.46 11.65 12.32
C VAL A 158 9.25 10.94 10.97
N LEU A 159 9.79 11.49 9.86
CA LEU A 159 9.55 10.96 8.50
C LEU A 159 9.88 9.47 8.34
N GLY A 160 11.07 9.04 8.76
CA GLY A 160 11.50 7.64 8.61
C GLY A 160 10.57 6.66 9.34
N MET A 161 10.25 7.00 10.59
CA MET A 161 9.37 6.21 11.45
C MET A 161 7.92 6.19 10.94
N ALA A 162 7.39 7.35 10.54
CA ALA A 162 6.05 7.46 9.96
C ALA A 162 5.95 6.61 8.68
N LYS A 163 6.93 6.74 7.77
CA LYS A 163 6.97 5.95 6.53
C LYS A 163 6.91 4.45 6.80
N GLN A 164 7.78 3.93 7.65
CA GLN A 164 7.79 2.51 7.99
C GLN A 164 6.48 2.05 8.61
N THR A 165 5.95 2.83 9.54
CA THR A 165 4.71 2.48 10.24
C THR A 165 3.52 2.42 9.30
N ILE A 166 3.41 3.42 8.43
CA ILE A 166 2.37 3.49 7.40
C ILE A 166 2.49 2.28 6.46
N GLU A 167 3.70 1.92 6.02
CA GLU A 167 3.88 0.73 5.20
C GLU A 167 3.57 -0.57 5.96
N ALA A 168 3.91 -0.66 7.25
CA ALA A 168 3.60 -1.82 8.09
C ALA A 168 2.09 -1.99 8.25
N ARG A 169 1.40 -0.90 8.61
CA ARG A 169 -0.06 -0.86 8.74
C ARG A 169 -0.74 -1.19 7.40
N ALA A 170 -0.24 -0.65 6.30
CA ALA A 170 -0.72 -0.99 4.96
C ALA A 170 -0.56 -2.48 4.66
N ARG A 171 0.58 -3.10 5.00
CA ARG A 171 0.77 -4.56 4.83
C ARG A 171 -0.19 -5.37 5.70
N GLU A 172 -0.39 -4.98 6.95
CA GLU A 172 -1.33 -5.64 7.87
C GLU A 172 -2.78 -5.58 7.37
N ARG A 173 -3.19 -4.43 6.83
CA ARG A 173 -4.49 -4.25 6.18
C ARG A 173 -4.61 -5.01 4.84
N GLY A 174 -3.49 -5.54 4.33
CA GLY A 174 -3.41 -6.27 3.07
C GLY A 174 -3.33 -5.37 1.83
N ASP A 175 -3.03 -4.09 2.02
CA ASP A 175 -2.80 -3.16 0.92
C ASP A 175 -1.42 -3.38 0.29
N LYS A 176 -1.37 -3.12 -1.02
CA LYS A 176 -0.16 -3.27 -1.83
C LYS A 176 0.52 -1.93 -2.11
N MET A 177 -0.16 -0.83 -1.79
CA MET A 177 0.25 0.54 -2.05
C MET A 177 -0.27 1.44 -0.93
N VAL A 178 0.53 2.42 -0.52
CA VAL A 178 0.13 3.39 0.50
C VAL A 178 -0.83 4.41 -0.08
N MET A 179 -2.03 4.43 0.49
CA MET A 179 -3.11 5.35 0.17
C MET A 179 -3.21 6.45 1.25
N PRO A 180 -3.79 7.62 0.94
CA PRO A 180 -3.81 8.77 1.86
C PRO A 180 -4.63 8.57 3.13
N ASP A 181 -5.54 7.61 3.15
CA ASP A 181 -6.38 7.21 4.29
C ASP A 181 -5.56 6.49 5.37
N ILE A 182 -4.61 5.64 4.97
CA ILE A 182 -3.71 4.94 5.92
C ILE A 182 -2.82 5.95 6.64
N ILE A 183 -2.42 7.00 5.93
CA ILE A 183 -1.65 8.09 6.53
C ILE A 183 -2.48 8.71 7.66
N GLU A 184 -3.68 9.18 7.41
CA GLU A 184 -4.54 9.77 8.44
C GLU A 184 -4.76 8.83 9.62
N GLU A 185 -5.13 7.56 9.36
CA GLU A 185 -5.30 6.54 10.40
C GLU A 185 -4.05 6.39 11.28
N VAL A 186 -2.86 6.40 10.69
CA VAL A 186 -1.60 6.27 11.42
C VAL A 186 -1.24 7.56 12.15
N PHE A 187 -1.43 8.72 11.51
CA PHE A 187 -1.10 10.02 12.08
C PHE A 187 -1.99 10.36 13.28
N ASP A 188 -3.28 10.02 13.21
CA ASP A 188 -4.20 10.20 14.34
C ASP A 188 -3.80 9.34 15.54
N ASN A 189 -3.25 8.15 15.31
CA ASN A 189 -2.89 7.22 16.38
C ASN A 189 -1.48 7.40 16.94
N ILE A 190 -0.58 8.06 16.19
CA ILE A 190 0.86 8.07 16.49
C ILE A 190 1.40 9.46 16.78
N MET A 191 0.86 10.53 16.18
CA MET A 191 1.40 11.84 16.48
C MET A 191 0.99 12.28 17.87
N PRO A 192 1.97 12.55 18.76
CA PRO A 192 1.64 13.12 20.05
C PRO A 192 1.05 14.52 19.86
N ALA A 193 0.24 14.97 20.81
CA ALA A 193 -0.36 16.30 20.86
C ALA A 193 0.69 17.39 20.67
N SER A 194 1.88 17.20 21.24
CA SER A 194 3.03 18.09 21.06
C SER A 194 3.50 18.23 19.60
N ALA A 195 3.50 17.14 18.83
CA ALA A 195 3.86 17.15 17.41
C ALA A 195 2.73 17.75 16.55
N LYS A 196 1.47 17.41 16.83
CA LYS A 196 0.29 18.04 16.19
C LYS A 196 0.33 19.56 16.35
N LYS A 197 0.58 20.04 17.58
CA LYS A 197 0.73 21.47 17.89
C LYS A 197 1.91 22.11 17.14
N ALA A 198 3.06 21.45 17.09
CA ALA A 198 4.24 21.95 16.36
C ALA A 198 4.01 22.04 14.84
N MET A 199 3.10 21.22 14.30
CA MET A 199 2.67 21.25 12.90
C MET A 199 1.50 22.21 12.62
N GLY A 200 1.01 22.94 13.63
CA GLY A 200 -0.14 23.83 13.51
C GLY A 200 -1.47 23.09 13.26
N MET A 201 -1.54 21.81 13.61
CA MET A 201 -2.77 21.02 13.59
C MET A 201 -3.57 21.26 14.87
N GLU A 202 -4.90 21.15 14.80
CA GLU A 202 -5.74 21.16 16.00
C GLU A 202 -5.40 19.95 16.88
N VAL A 203 -5.18 20.22 18.16
CA VAL A 203 -5.02 19.22 19.20
C VAL A 203 -6.38 19.08 19.86
N THR A 204 -6.91 17.86 19.86
CA THR A 204 -8.18 17.55 20.53
C THR A 204 -7.93 17.09 21.97
N GLU A 205 -8.94 17.17 22.84
CA GLU A 205 -8.87 16.61 24.21
C GLU A 205 -8.59 15.09 24.17
N GLU A 206 -9.05 14.39 23.13
CA GLU A 206 -8.75 12.97 22.90
C GLU A 206 -7.27 12.71 22.59
N ASP A 207 -6.57 13.67 21.97
CA ASP A 207 -5.12 13.58 21.71
C ASP A 207 -4.31 13.74 22.99
N GLU A 208 -4.70 14.69 23.85
CA GLU A 208 -4.04 14.92 25.14
C GLU A 208 -4.26 13.74 26.10
N ALA A 209 -5.50 13.24 26.19
CA ALA A 209 -5.84 12.07 27.00
C ALA A 209 -5.08 10.81 26.56
N ARG A 210 -4.85 10.65 25.25
CA ARG A 210 -4.07 9.54 24.68
C ARG A 210 -2.58 9.66 24.99
N ASP A 211 -2.02 10.87 24.91
CA ASP A 211 -0.64 11.12 25.32
C ASP A 211 -0.44 10.83 26.81
N GLU A 212 -1.41 11.17 27.66
CA GLU A 212 -1.43 10.80 29.08
C GLU A 212 -1.54 9.27 29.29
N GLU A 213 -2.41 8.59 28.53
CA GLU A 213 -2.51 7.13 28.56
C GLU A 213 -1.20 6.45 28.16
N TYR A 214 -0.55 6.94 27.10
CA TYR A 214 0.76 6.47 26.66
C TYR A 214 1.84 6.71 27.71
N ALA A 215 1.84 7.86 28.38
CA ALA A 215 2.73 8.14 29.50
C ALA A 215 2.50 7.18 30.68
N ASN A 216 1.24 6.87 31.00
CA ASN A 216 0.89 5.93 32.07
C ASN A 216 1.31 4.48 31.74
N LYS A 217 1.30 4.10 30.45
CA LYS A 217 1.78 2.80 29.97
C LYS A 217 3.29 2.74 29.79
N ALA A 218 4.03 3.80 30.11
CA ALA A 218 5.46 3.83 29.89
C ALA A 218 6.22 2.78 30.72
N ASP A 219 5.72 2.46 31.92
CA ASP A 219 6.32 1.50 32.85
C ASP A 219 5.83 0.05 32.66
N GLU A 220 4.94 -0.22 31.70
CA GLU A 220 4.50 -1.59 31.43
C GLU A 220 5.67 -2.49 30.99
N PRO A 221 5.66 -3.77 31.38
CA PRO A 221 6.71 -4.71 31.01
C PRO A 221 6.74 -4.88 29.48
N VAL A 222 7.91 -4.64 28.92
CA VAL A 222 8.16 -4.74 27.49
C VAL A 222 8.22 -6.21 27.08
N VAL A 223 7.37 -6.64 26.15
CA VAL A 223 7.40 -8.00 25.62
C VAL A 223 8.47 -8.10 24.52
N THR A 224 9.56 -8.81 24.79
CA THR A 224 10.66 -9.07 23.85
C THR A 224 10.71 -10.56 23.49
N ALA A 225 11.03 -10.88 22.24
CA ALA A 225 11.24 -12.26 21.80
C ALA A 225 12.69 -12.72 21.99
N LEU A 226 13.65 -11.78 21.89
CA LEU A 226 15.06 -12.01 22.20
C LEU A 226 15.39 -11.58 23.64
N LYS A 227 16.60 -11.94 24.09
CA LYS A 227 17.17 -11.40 25.32
C LYS A 227 17.69 -10.00 25.06
N TRP A 228 17.36 -9.05 25.94
CA TRP A 228 17.83 -7.68 25.87
C TRP A 228 18.64 -7.37 27.12
N THR A 229 19.74 -6.64 26.96
CA THR A 229 20.48 -6.11 28.10
C THR A 229 19.66 -5.04 28.82
N ASP A 230 19.79 -4.92 30.13
CA ASP A 230 19.02 -3.95 30.94
C ASP A 230 19.14 -2.52 30.41
N ASP A 231 20.35 -2.11 29.98
CA ASP A 231 20.61 -0.80 29.38
C ASP A 231 19.83 -0.58 28.07
N ALA A 232 19.64 -1.62 27.26
CA ALA A 232 18.90 -1.53 26.00
C ALA A 232 17.39 -1.46 26.26
N VAL A 233 16.89 -2.20 27.26
CA VAL A 233 15.50 -2.12 27.71
C VAL A 233 15.17 -0.72 28.23
N GLU A 234 16.05 -0.10 29.03
CA GLU A 234 15.85 1.28 29.50
C GLU A 234 15.73 2.28 28.36
N LYS A 235 16.53 2.14 27.31
CA LYS A 235 16.45 3.03 26.13
C LYS A 235 15.12 2.87 25.40
N VAL A 236 14.62 1.65 25.27
CA VAL A 236 13.33 1.35 24.65
C VAL A 236 12.18 1.95 25.48
N LYS A 237 12.23 1.88 26.82
CA LYS A 237 11.22 2.49 27.70
C LYS A 237 11.10 4.01 27.55
N ARG A 238 12.18 4.69 27.14
CA ARG A 238 12.14 6.15 26.86
C ARG A 238 11.31 6.53 25.64
N ILE A 239 10.93 5.56 24.79
CA ILE A 239 10.01 5.79 23.67
C ILE A 239 8.60 5.89 24.26
N PRO A 240 7.97 7.08 24.30
CA PRO A 240 6.71 7.28 25.03
C PRO A 240 5.54 6.54 24.40
N ILE A 241 5.58 6.35 23.08
CA ILE A 241 4.46 5.80 22.30
C ILE A 241 4.58 4.28 22.27
N PRO A 242 3.65 3.51 22.90
CA PRO A 242 3.75 2.05 23.03
C PRO A 242 3.84 1.33 21.67
N PHE A 243 3.09 1.82 20.68
CA PHE A 243 3.13 1.28 19.32
C PHE A 243 4.55 1.37 18.70
N ILE A 244 5.19 2.55 18.78
CA ILE A 244 6.53 2.77 18.23
C ILE A 244 7.55 1.93 18.99
N ARG A 245 7.40 1.83 20.31
CA ARG A 245 8.25 1.00 21.16
C ARG A 245 8.23 -0.46 20.70
N ASN A 246 7.04 -1.04 20.53
CA ASN A 246 6.86 -2.42 20.07
C ASN A 246 7.38 -2.65 18.65
N MET A 247 7.21 -1.67 17.75
CA MET A 247 7.75 -1.75 16.40
C MET A 247 9.28 -1.72 16.39
N ALA A 248 9.89 -0.82 17.18
CA ALA A 248 11.33 -0.71 17.32
C ALA A 248 11.94 -2.02 17.85
N ILE A 249 11.32 -2.63 18.87
CA ILE A 249 11.75 -3.94 19.40
C ILE A 249 11.73 -5.00 18.30
N LYS A 250 10.58 -5.21 17.65
CA LYS A 250 10.45 -6.21 16.57
C LYS A 250 11.48 -6.01 15.48
N ARG A 251 11.78 -4.75 15.13
CA ARG A 251 12.72 -4.45 14.06
C ARG A 251 14.16 -4.73 14.46
N ILE A 252 14.56 -4.28 15.65
CA ILE A 252 15.90 -4.53 16.18
C ILE A 252 16.10 -6.04 16.33
N GLU A 253 15.11 -6.77 16.84
CA GLU A 253 15.16 -8.24 16.92
C GLU A 253 15.28 -8.91 15.54
N GLN A 254 14.58 -8.41 14.52
CA GLN A 254 14.74 -8.91 13.14
C GLN A 254 16.14 -8.69 12.59
N GLU A 255 16.74 -7.51 12.77
CA GLU A 255 18.08 -7.23 12.26
C GLU A 255 19.16 -8.00 13.05
N VAL A 256 19.00 -8.11 14.37
CA VAL A 256 19.90 -8.89 15.23
C VAL A 256 19.81 -10.39 14.90
N SER A 257 18.59 -10.90 14.66
CA SER A 257 18.38 -12.28 14.22
C SER A 257 18.98 -12.56 12.83
N LYS A 258 18.91 -11.60 11.90
CA LYS A 258 19.60 -11.71 10.59
C LYS A 258 21.12 -11.77 10.72
N GLU A 259 21.70 -11.09 11.71
CA GLU A 259 23.13 -11.22 12.03
C GLU A 259 23.48 -12.52 12.76
N GLY A 260 22.50 -13.39 13.04
CA GLY A 260 22.69 -14.67 13.74
C GLY A 260 22.98 -14.51 15.24
N LYS A 261 22.55 -13.40 15.84
CA LYS A 261 22.71 -13.11 17.26
C LYS A 261 21.38 -13.33 17.99
N ASP A 262 21.46 -13.82 19.23
CA ASP A 262 20.29 -14.14 20.06
C ASP A 262 20.08 -13.13 21.20
N GLU A 263 20.92 -12.10 21.28
CA GLU A 263 20.92 -11.08 22.32
C GLU A 263 21.05 -9.67 21.72
N VAL A 264 20.19 -8.77 22.17
CA VAL A 264 20.20 -7.35 21.82
C VAL A 264 20.98 -6.57 22.88
N THR A 265 22.21 -6.20 22.53
CA THR A 265 23.07 -5.34 23.36
C THR A 265 22.79 -3.86 23.08
N LEU A 266 23.27 -2.97 23.96
CA LEU A 266 23.18 -1.51 23.76
C LEU A 266 23.81 -1.06 22.43
N GLU A 267 24.93 -1.67 22.01
CA GLU A 267 25.58 -1.36 20.72
C GLU A 267 24.70 -1.74 19.53
N LEU A 268 24.03 -2.90 19.59
CA LEU A 268 23.11 -3.33 18.54
C LEU A 268 21.85 -2.48 18.53
N PHE A 269 21.36 -2.10 19.72
CA PHE A 269 20.30 -1.10 19.84
C PHE A 269 20.72 0.20 19.16
N ASP A 270 21.86 0.79 19.50
CA ASP A 270 22.29 2.08 18.91
C ASP A 270 22.58 1.98 17.40
N LYS A 271 23.07 0.83 16.94
CA LYS A 271 23.27 0.55 15.51
C LYS A 271 21.94 0.50 14.74
N TYR A 272 20.91 -0.09 15.34
CA TYR A 272 19.63 -0.36 14.66
C TYR A 272 18.48 0.56 15.07
N ARG A 273 18.65 1.40 16.09
CA ARG A 273 17.61 2.34 16.57
C ARG A 273 17.22 3.38 15.55
N PHE A 274 18.00 3.53 14.48
CA PHE A 274 17.74 4.41 13.34
C PHE A 274 17.76 3.69 12.00
N THR A 275 17.88 2.36 11.97
CA THR A 275 17.64 1.60 10.73
C THR A 275 16.14 1.56 10.47
N PHE A 276 15.65 2.73 10.06
CA PHE A 276 14.32 3.05 9.59
C PHE A 276 14.34 3.18 8.06
#